data_AF-A0A358A2M9-F1
#
_entry.id   AF-A0A358A2M9-F1
#
_cell.length_a   1.000
_cell.length_b   1.000
_cell.length_c   1.000
_cell.angle_alpha   90.00
_cell.angle_beta   90.00
_cell.angle_gamma   90.00
#
_symmetry.space_group_name_H-M   'P 1'
#
loop_
_entity.id
_entity.type
_entity.pdbx_description
1 polymer ?
#
loop_
_entity_poly.entity_id
_entity_poly.type
_entity_poly.pdbx_seq_one_letter_code
_entity_poly.pdbx_strand_id
1 'polypeptide(L)'
;MTSLADYAAAHRIAYDELASVIAGLDDDQLATQSLCPDWDVRACAAHAIGIDKALTGWVPDPENLFDFAIATRFMEKAASRSPAEFASAVAAIADARVADLESLDPSIVEEPSMTPVGPQAYGNFLQIRVFDLWVHNRDIAIPLGVELSDGGPTAEQALNEVHRSMGYIAGKKIGLEDGMSMTVEVT
;
A
#
# COMPACT_ATOMS: atom_id res chain seq x y z
N MET A 1 7.70 16.33 -11.08
CA MET A 1 7.24 15.99 -9.72
C MET A 1 5.84 15.43 -9.88
N THR A 2 5.55 14.29 -9.26
CA THR A 2 4.24 13.63 -9.29
C THR A 2 3.22 14.52 -8.58
N SER A 3 2.09 14.82 -9.22
CA SER A 3 1.04 15.66 -8.62
C SER A 3 0.13 14.86 -7.69
N LEU A 4 -0.67 15.54 -6.85
CA LEU A 4 -1.70 14.87 -6.04
C LEU A 4 -2.66 14.04 -6.90
N ALA A 5 -3.04 14.55 -8.08
CA ALA A 5 -3.91 13.86 -9.01
C ALA A 5 -3.27 12.57 -9.54
N ASP A 6 -1.96 12.58 -9.83
CA ASP A 6 -1.24 11.37 -10.25
C ASP A 6 -1.18 10.33 -9.13
N TYR A 7 -0.98 10.76 -7.87
CA TYR A 7 -1.05 9.85 -6.72
C TYR A 7 -2.46 9.29 -6.53
N ALA A 8 -3.50 10.13 -6.58
CA ALA A 8 -4.89 9.68 -6.45
C ALA A 8 -5.26 8.67 -7.54
N ALA A 9 -4.84 8.90 -8.79
CA ALA A 9 -5.04 7.97 -9.90
C ALA A 9 -4.31 6.63 -9.67
N ALA A 10 -3.05 6.66 -9.20
CA ALA A 10 -2.31 5.44 -8.88
C ALA A 10 -2.94 4.65 -7.72
N HIS A 11 -3.40 5.34 -6.66
CA HIS A 11 -4.13 4.71 -5.56
C HIS A 11 -5.44 4.08 -6.05
N ARG A 12 -6.20 4.79 -6.90
CA ARG A 12 -7.42 4.26 -7.52
C ARG A 12 -7.16 2.95 -8.26
N ILE A 13 -6.13 2.90 -9.11
CA ILE A 13 -5.75 1.67 -9.82
C ILE A 13 -5.44 0.53 -8.83
N ALA A 14 -4.61 0.79 -7.81
CA ALA A 14 -4.22 -0.23 -6.85
C ALA A 14 -5.41 -0.72 -5.99
N TYR A 15 -6.34 0.17 -5.64
CA TYR A 15 -7.55 -0.21 -4.92
C TYR A 15 -8.52 -1.00 -5.77
N ASP A 16 -8.70 -0.62 -7.04
CA ASP A 16 -9.59 -1.31 -7.96
C ASP A 16 -9.06 -2.73 -8.24
N GLU A 17 -7.75 -2.90 -8.36
CA GLU A 17 -7.09 -4.22 -8.40
C GLU A 17 -7.45 -5.05 -7.15
N LEU A 18 -7.21 -4.51 -5.94
CA LEU A 18 -7.50 -5.22 -4.69
C LEU A 18 -9.00 -5.59 -4.58
N ALA A 19 -9.88 -4.63 -4.83
CA ALA A 19 -11.32 -4.83 -4.76
C ALA A 19 -11.78 -5.87 -5.78
N SER A 20 -11.22 -5.86 -6.99
CA SER A 20 -11.50 -6.86 -8.03
C SER A 20 -11.05 -8.25 -7.64
N VAL A 21 -9.86 -8.41 -7.04
CA VAL A 21 -9.35 -9.73 -6.61
C VAL A 21 -10.17 -10.29 -5.45
N ILE A 22 -10.59 -9.45 -4.50
CA ILE A 22 -11.37 -9.88 -3.34
C ILE A 22 -12.86 -10.10 -3.69
N ALA A 23 -13.35 -9.48 -4.76
CA ALA A 23 -14.74 -9.62 -5.18
C ALA A 23 -15.07 -11.07 -5.55
N GLY A 24 -15.99 -11.66 -4.78
CA GLY A 24 -16.52 -13.00 -5.07
C GLY A 24 -15.66 -14.16 -4.61
N LEU A 25 -14.57 -13.92 -3.85
CA LEU A 25 -13.87 -14.99 -3.16
C LEU A 25 -14.79 -15.64 -2.12
N ASP A 26 -14.69 -16.96 -1.97
CA ASP A 26 -15.31 -17.70 -0.88
C ASP A 26 -14.38 -17.80 0.36
N ASP A 27 -14.84 -18.48 1.40
CA ASP A 27 -14.05 -18.61 2.64
C ASP A 27 -12.76 -19.43 2.45
N ASP A 28 -12.75 -20.44 1.58
CA ASP A 28 -11.58 -21.28 1.32
C ASP A 28 -10.51 -20.50 0.54
N GLN A 29 -10.92 -19.71 -0.44
CA GLN A 29 -10.04 -18.81 -1.18
C GLN A 29 -9.48 -17.71 -0.28
N LEU A 30 -10.31 -17.13 0.60
CA LEU A 30 -9.87 -16.12 1.58
C LEU A 30 -8.90 -16.70 2.63
N ALA A 31 -8.98 -17.99 2.92
CA ALA A 31 -8.06 -18.72 3.80
C ALA A 31 -6.80 -19.24 3.10
N THR A 32 -6.64 -19.00 1.79
CA THR A 32 -5.43 -19.37 1.06
C THR A 32 -4.23 -18.62 1.61
N GLN A 33 -3.10 -19.31 1.79
CA GLN A 33 -1.83 -18.71 2.22
C GLN A 33 -1.42 -17.59 1.25
N SER A 34 -1.20 -16.38 1.76
CA SER A 34 -0.62 -15.29 0.96
C SER A 34 0.90 -15.46 0.84
N LEU A 35 1.56 -14.68 -0.02
CA LEU A 35 3.03 -14.64 -0.04
C LEU A 35 3.64 -13.98 1.21
N CYS A 36 2.82 -13.32 2.05
CA CYS A 36 3.22 -12.93 3.40
C CYS A 36 3.11 -14.14 4.34
N PRO A 37 4.21 -14.69 4.89
CA PRO A 37 4.21 -15.99 5.58
C PRO A 37 3.24 -16.09 6.77
N ASP A 38 2.97 -14.99 7.45
CA ASP A 38 2.12 -14.96 8.64
C ASP A 38 0.63 -14.75 8.31
N TRP A 39 0.28 -14.51 7.03
CA TRP A 39 -1.05 -14.07 6.62
C TRP A 39 -1.66 -14.97 5.54
N ASP A 40 -2.94 -15.27 5.70
CA ASP A 40 -3.79 -15.70 4.59
C ASP A 40 -4.19 -14.48 3.72
N VAL A 41 -4.85 -14.74 2.59
CA VAL A 41 -5.35 -13.71 1.69
C VAL A 41 -6.22 -12.68 2.43
N ARG A 42 -7.09 -13.13 3.34
CA ARG A 42 -7.97 -12.25 4.11
C ARG A 42 -7.18 -11.30 4.99
N ALA A 43 -6.21 -11.81 5.75
CA ALA A 43 -5.37 -11.00 6.65
C ALA A 43 -4.49 -10.03 5.86
N CYS A 44 -3.91 -10.47 4.74
CA CYS A 44 -3.12 -9.62 3.85
C CYS A 44 -3.96 -8.48 3.26
N ALA A 45 -5.15 -8.78 2.74
CA ALA A 45 -6.08 -7.78 2.22
C ALA A 45 -6.57 -6.83 3.31
N ALA A 46 -6.86 -7.36 4.51
CA ALA A 46 -7.30 -6.56 5.64
C ALA A 46 -6.21 -5.62 6.17
N HIS A 47 -4.94 -6.05 6.11
CA HIS A 47 -3.78 -5.20 6.39
C HIS A 47 -3.70 -4.08 5.36
N ALA A 48 -3.64 -4.44 4.07
CA ALA A 48 -3.47 -3.48 2.98
C ALA A 48 -4.53 -2.37 3.02
N ILE A 49 -5.83 -2.72 3.08
CA ILE A 49 -6.89 -1.71 3.08
C ILE A 49 -7.14 -1.08 4.47
N GLY A 50 -6.76 -1.77 5.54
CA GLY A 50 -6.97 -1.30 6.91
C GLY A 50 -6.20 -0.03 7.21
N ILE A 51 -5.02 0.14 6.61
CA ILE A 51 -4.23 1.37 6.67
C ILE A 51 -5.01 2.54 6.08
N ASP A 52 -5.67 2.36 4.94
CA ASP A 52 -6.41 3.42 4.25
C ASP A 52 -7.67 3.86 5.00
N LYS A 53 -8.23 2.98 5.84
CA LYS A 53 -9.24 3.36 6.82
C LYS A 53 -8.70 4.33 7.87
N ALA A 54 -7.45 4.17 8.30
CA ALA A 54 -6.81 5.06 9.26
C ALA A 54 -6.34 6.38 8.63
N LEU A 55 -6.05 6.36 7.32
CA LEU A 55 -5.62 7.53 6.56
C LEU A 55 -6.78 8.41 6.08
N THR A 56 -7.99 7.87 5.95
CA THR A 56 -9.16 8.64 5.51
C THR A 56 -9.46 9.76 6.52
N GLY A 57 -9.35 11.02 6.11
CA GLY A 57 -9.52 12.19 6.98
C GLY A 57 -8.32 12.48 7.89
N TRP A 58 -7.22 11.74 7.75
CA TRP A 58 -5.95 12.07 8.40
C TRP A 58 -5.21 13.14 7.57
N VAL A 59 -4.55 14.06 8.27
CA VAL A 59 -3.72 15.10 7.68
C VAL A 59 -2.25 14.84 8.03
N PRO A 60 -1.29 15.14 7.13
CA PRO A 60 0.12 14.89 7.38
C PRO A 60 0.62 15.63 8.63
N ASP A 61 1.30 14.87 9.50
CA ASP A 61 1.95 15.36 10.71
C ASP A 61 3.45 14.98 10.64
N PRO A 62 4.39 15.93 10.80
CA PRO A 62 5.83 15.66 10.69
C PRO A 62 6.41 14.82 11.84
N GLU A 63 5.70 14.69 12.96
CA GLU A 63 6.16 13.99 14.16
C GLU A 63 5.46 12.64 14.35
N ASN A 64 4.21 12.52 13.91
CA ASN A 64 3.37 11.36 14.20
C ASN A 64 2.81 10.70 12.94
N LEU A 65 2.78 9.37 12.94
CA LEU A 65 1.99 8.59 11.99
C LEU A 65 0.51 8.61 12.37
N PHE A 66 -0.34 8.22 11.43
CA PHE A 66 -1.76 7.93 11.68
C PHE A 66 -1.97 6.88 12.79
N ASP A 67 -3.18 6.83 13.36
CA ASP A 67 -3.51 5.88 14.42
C ASP A 67 -3.64 4.44 13.88
N PHE A 68 -2.56 3.65 14.03
CA PHE A 68 -2.53 2.22 13.70
C PHE A 68 -3.60 1.38 14.42
N ALA A 69 -4.15 1.86 15.54
CA ALA A 69 -5.23 1.14 16.21
C ALA A 69 -6.52 1.12 15.36
N ILE A 70 -6.74 2.09 14.45
CA ILE A 70 -7.86 2.06 13.50
C ILE A 70 -7.70 0.87 12.53
N ALA A 71 -6.51 0.70 11.95
CA ALA A 71 -6.21 -0.40 11.05
C ALA A 71 -6.29 -1.75 11.77
N THR A 72 -5.70 -1.85 12.95
CA THR A 72 -5.71 -3.07 13.79
C THR A 72 -7.14 -3.52 14.09
N ARG A 73 -8.01 -2.60 14.54
CA ARG A 73 -9.44 -2.90 14.80
C ARG A 73 -10.19 -3.34 13.54
N PHE A 74 -9.78 -2.87 12.36
CA PHE A 74 -10.39 -3.32 11.10
C PHE A 74 -9.97 -4.75 10.78
N MET A 75 -8.68 -5.07 10.92
CA MET A 75 -8.13 -6.41 10.71
C MET A 75 -8.78 -7.44 11.65
N GLU A 76 -8.89 -7.13 12.94
CA GLU A 76 -9.56 -7.99 13.92
C GLU A 76 -11.01 -8.31 13.52
N LYS A 77 -11.74 -7.31 13.01
CA LYS A 77 -13.12 -7.48 12.54
C LYS A 77 -13.22 -8.20 11.19
N ALA A 78 -12.17 -8.18 10.37
CA ALA A 78 -12.18 -8.84 9.07
C ALA A 78 -12.31 -10.36 9.19
N ALA A 79 -11.72 -10.94 10.24
CA ALA A 79 -11.77 -12.37 10.53
C ALA A 79 -13.20 -12.89 10.78
N SER A 80 -14.12 -12.06 11.27
CA SER A 80 -15.49 -12.45 11.58
C SER A 80 -16.52 -12.07 10.51
N ARG A 81 -16.11 -11.45 9.40
CA ARG A 81 -17.00 -11.03 8.31
C ARG A 81 -17.23 -12.19 7.35
N SER A 82 -18.46 -12.31 6.84
CA SER A 82 -18.68 -13.13 5.64
C SER A 82 -17.85 -12.59 4.47
N PRO A 83 -17.53 -13.43 3.46
CA PRO A 83 -16.78 -12.97 2.28
C PRO A 83 -17.40 -11.74 1.60
N ALA A 84 -18.73 -11.71 1.45
CA ALA A 84 -19.44 -10.59 0.83
C ALA A 84 -19.35 -9.30 1.66
N GLU A 85 -19.48 -9.39 2.99
CA GLU A 85 -19.32 -8.23 3.88
C GLU A 85 -17.88 -7.72 3.88
N PHE A 86 -16.90 -8.63 3.80
CA PHE A 86 -15.50 -8.25 3.72
C PHE A 86 -15.19 -7.53 2.40
N ALA A 87 -15.58 -8.10 1.26
CA ALA A 87 -15.41 -7.47 -0.06
C ALA A 87 -16.09 -6.10 -0.13
N SER A 88 -17.32 -5.98 0.40
CA SER A 88 -18.02 -4.70 0.46
C SER A 88 -17.28 -3.67 1.34
N ALA A 89 -16.71 -4.09 2.46
CA ALA A 89 -15.93 -3.20 3.32
C ALA A 89 -14.62 -2.75 2.66
N VAL A 90 -13.92 -3.63 1.93
CA VAL A 90 -12.71 -3.30 1.16
C VAL A 90 -13.03 -2.21 0.14
N ALA A 91 -14.05 -2.43 -0.70
CA ALA A 91 -14.47 -1.47 -1.72
C ALA A 91 -14.89 -0.12 -1.11
N ALA A 92 -15.65 -0.13 -0.02
CA ALA A 92 -16.10 1.10 0.63
C ALA A 92 -14.94 1.92 1.23
N ILE A 93 -13.90 1.28 1.77
CA ILE A 93 -12.72 1.98 2.29
C ILE A 93 -11.89 2.56 1.14
N ALA A 94 -11.68 1.77 0.08
CA ALA A 94 -11.01 2.23 -1.14
C ALA A 94 -11.66 3.50 -1.71
N ASP A 95 -12.97 3.48 -1.88
CA ASP A 95 -13.72 4.62 -2.41
C ASP A 95 -13.65 5.84 -1.50
N ALA A 96 -13.81 5.65 -0.19
CA ALA A 96 -13.69 6.73 0.77
C ALA A 96 -12.30 7.37 0.73
N ARG A 97 -11.25 6.57 0.60
CA ARG A 97 -9.88 7.07 0.60
C ARG A 97 -9.54 7.84 -0.68
N VAL A 98 -10.00 7.39 -1.84
CA VAL A 98 -9.78 8.15 -3.09
C VAL A 98 -10.57 9.46 -3.06
N ALA A 99 -11.83 9.43 -2.63
CA ALA A 99 -12.64 10.65 -2.52
C ALA A 99 -12.00 11.66 -1.55
N ASP A 100 -11.41 11.17 -0.45
CA ASP A 100 -10.63 11.98 0.49
C ASP A 100 -9.42 12.62 -0.18
N LEU A 101 -8.57 11.84 -0.86
CA LEU A 101 -7.40 12.35 -1.62
C LEU A 101 -7.79 13.39 -2.67
N GLU A 102 -8.86 13.15 -3.43
CA GLU A 102 -9.36 14.06 -4.46
C GLU A 102 -9.93 15.37 -3.89
N SER A 103 -10.28 15.39 -2.60
CA SER A 103 -10.80 16.58 -1.91
C SER A 103 -9.71 17.50 -1.33
N LEU A 104 -8.48 17.00 -1.21
CA LEU A 104 -7.36 17.76 -0.63
C LEU A 104 -6.85 18.84 -1.58
N ASP A 105 -6.28 19.90 -1.01
CA ASP A 105 -5.55 20.89 -1.80
C ASP A 105 -4.28 20.25 -2.40
N PRO A 106 -4.00 20.41 -3.72
CA PRO A 106 -2.84 19.80 -4.36
C PRO A 106 -1.49 20.15 -3.73
N SER A 107 -1.36 21.29 -3.02
CA SER A 107 -0.13 21.67 -2.31
C SER A 107 0.22 20.73 -1.16
N ILE A 108 -0.74 19.93 -0.66
CA ILE A 108 -0.53 18.97 0.43
C ILE A 108 0.63 18.00 0.16
N VAL A 109 0.95 17.72 -1.10
CA VAL A 109 2.04 16.81 -1.47
C VAL A 109 3.41 17.27 -1.00
N GLU A 110 3.61 18.58 -0.82
CA GLU A 110 4.87 19.17 -0.34
C GLU A 110 4.89 19.35 1.19
N GLU A 111 3.76 19.12 1.87
CA GLU A 111 3.66 19.30 3.32
C GLU A 111 4.52 18.27 4.08
N PRO A 112 5.20 18.68 5.16
CA PRO A 112 5.99 17.77 5.99
C PRO A 112 5.13 16.64 6.60
N SER A 113 5.63 15.41 6.54
CA SER A 113 4.93 14.23 7.03
C SER A 113 5.90 13.19 7.59
N MET A 114 5.55 12.59 8.72
CA MET A 114 6.17 11.37 9.20
C MET A 114 5.75 10.22 8.27
N THR A 115 6.72 9.45 7.80
CA THR A 115 6.49 8.26 6.97
C THR A 115 7.06 7.01 7.65
N PRO A 116 6.72 5.79 7.19
CA PRO A 116 7.31 4.56 7.73
C PRO A 116 8.84 4.51 7.70
N VAL A 117 9.48 5.30 6.83
CA VAL A 117 10.94 5.40 6.69
C VAL A 117 11.54 6.67 7.30
N GLY A 118 10.73 7.44 8.03
CA GLY A 118 11.10 8.69 8.70
C GLY A 118 10.46 9.95 8.08
N PRO A 119 10.77 11.16 8.59
CA PRO A 119 10.20 12.40 8.10
C PRO A 119 10.55 12.70 6.63
N GLN A 120 9.54 12.95 5.79
CA GLN A 120 9.66 13.33 4.38
C GLN A 120 8.50 14.27 3.98
N ALA A 121 8.35 14.59 2.69
CA ALA A 121 7.13 15.25 2.20
C ALA A 121 5.98 14.23 2.09
N TYR A 122 4.73 14.68 2.23
CA TYR A 122 3.57 13.79 2.15
C TYR A 122 3.44 13.07 0.80
N GLY A 123 3.92 13.66 -0.30
CA GLY A 123 4.03 12.98 -1.59
C GLY A 123 4.87 11.69 -1.52
N ASN A 124 5.92 11.66 -0.70
CA ASN A 124 6.69 10.44 -0.47
C ASN A 124 5.93 9.40 0.36
N PHE A 125 5.11 9.83 1.33
CA PHE A 125 4.21 8.93 2.03
C PHE A 125 3.26 8.25 1.02
N LEU A 126 2.65 9.03 0.12
CA LEU A 126 1.74 8.52 -0.91
C LEU A 126 2.45 7.56 -1.87
N GLN A 127 3.69 7.86 -2.25
CA GLN A 127 4.53 6.96 -3.06
C GLN A 127 4.76 5.60 -2.36
N ILE A 128 5.10 5.61 -1.08
CA ILE A 128 5.28 4.39 -0.27
C ILE A 128 3.96 3.62 -0.17
N ARG A 129 2.83 4.32 0.00
CA ARG A 129 1.50 3.69 0.06
C ARG A 129 1.17 2.97 -1.25
N VAL A 130 1.44 3.56 -2.41
CA VAL A 130 1.21 2.89 -3.71
C VAL A 130 2.10 1.65 -3.85
N PHE A 131 3.38 1.72 -3.47
CA PHE A 131 4.27 0.56 -3.46
C PHE A 131 3.71 -0.58 -2.59
N ASP A 132 3.30 -0.29 -1.36
CA ASP A 132 2.79 -1.30 -0.44
C ASP A 132 1.46 -1.92 -0.91
N LEU A 133 0.53 -1.13 -1.48
CA LEU A 133 -0.67 -1.68 -2.13
C LEU A 133 -0.30 -2.58 -3.31
N TRP A 134 0.62 -2.13 -4.17
CA TRP A 134 1.03 -2.87 -5.35
C TRP A 134 1.60 -4.24 -4.97
N VAL A 135 2.50 -4.29 -3.97
CA VAL A 135 3.10 -5.54 -3.46
C VAL A 135 2.04 -6.46 -2.89
N HIS A 136 1.18 -5.96 -1.98
CA HIS A 136 0.18 -6.80 -1.33
C HIS A 136 -0.90 -7.31 -2.29
N ASN A 137 -1.22 -6.56 -3.35
CA ASN A 137 -2.07 -7.07 -4.43
C ASN A 137 -1.48 -8.33 -5.08
N ARG A 138 -0.15 -8.40 -5.27
CA ARG A 138 0.54 -9.60 -5.79
C ARG A 138 0.62 -10.70 -4.75
N ASP A 139 0.87 -10.36 -3.49
CA ASP A 139 0.90 -11.33 -2.38
C ASP A 139 -0.42 -12.10 -2.24
N ILE A 140 -1.52 -11.48 -2.67
CA ILE A 140 -2.86 -12.05 -2.71
C ILE A 140 -3.14 -12.75 -4.05
N ALA A 141 -2.88 -12.08 -5.18
CA ALA A 141 -3.31 -12.57 -6.49
C ALA A 141 -2.53 -13.82 -6.96
N ILE A 142 -1.22 -13.88 -6.69
CA ILE A 142 -0.35 -14.98 -7.14
C ILE A 142 -0.78 -16.33 -6.56
N PRO A 143 -0.99 -16.49 -5.22
CA PRO A 143 -1.48 -17.76 -4.65
C PRO A 143 -2.86 -18.19 -5.16
N LEU A 144 -3.70 -17.24 -5.57
CA LEU A 144 -5.02 -17.49 -6.14
C LEU A 144 -4.99 -17.79 -7.65
N GLY A 145 -3.83 -17.66 -8.30
CA GLY A 145 -3.70 -17.81 -9.75
C GLY A 145 -4.40 -16.69 -10.55
N VAL A 146 -4.57 -15.51 -9.94
CA VAL A 146 -5.16 -14.34 -10.59
C VAL A 146 -4.05 -13.49 -11.19
N GLU A 147 -4.15 -13.19 -12.48
CA GLU A 147 -3.18 -12.32 -13.16
C GLU A 147 -3.54 -10.83 -12.93
N LEU A 148 -2.54 -10.04 -12.56
CA LEU A 148 -2.61 -8.58 -12.48
C LEU A 148 -1.62 -7.96 -13.46
N SER A 149 -1.85 -6.71 -13.87
CA SER A 149 -0.94 -6.00 -14.78
C SER A 149 0.33 -5.57 -14.05
N ASP A 150 1.48 -6.14 -14.40
CA ASP A 150 2.78 -5.73 -13.87
C ASP A 150 3.38 -4.48 -14.56
N GLY A 151 2.60 -3.84 -15.44
CA GLY A 151 2.93 -2.56 -16.04
C GLY A 151 2.02 -1.43 -15.54
N GLY A 152 2.32 -0.21 -15.98
CA GLY A 152 1.52 0.97 -15.70
C GLY A 152 1.98 1.77 -14.48
N PRO A 153 1.23 2.82 -14.10
CA PRO A 153 1.69 3.82 -13.12
C PRO A 153 2.03 3.25 -11.74
N THR A 154 1.28 2.24 -11.28
CA THR A 154 1.50 1.61 -9.97
C THR A 154 2.78 0.78 -9.96
N ALA A 155 3.07 0.04 -11.03
CA ALA A 155 4.32 -0.72 -11.19
C ALA A 155 5.55 0.21 -11.31
N GLU A 156 5.44 1.29 -12.09
CA GLU A 156 6.50 2.29 -12.19
C GLU A 156 6.79 2.94 -10.82
N GLN A 157 5.74 3.26 -10.06
CA GLN A 157 5.87 3.77 -8.70
C GLN A 157 6.51 2.75 -7.76
N ALA A 158 6.09 1.48 -7.82
CA ALA A 158 6.69 0.44 -6.99
C ALA A 158 8.21 0.29 -7.27
N LEU A 159 8.62 0.26 -8.54
CA LEU A 159 10.03 0.19 -8.93
C LEU A 159 10.82 1.44 -8.50
N ASN A 160 10.22 2.62 -8.59
CA ASN A 160 10.84 3.86 -8.12
C ASN A 160 11.10 3.84 -6.61
N GLU A 161 10.21 3.25 -5.82
CA GLU A 161 10.41 3.12 -4.38
C GLU A 161 11.54 2.13 -4.05
N VAL A 162 11.58 0.97 -4.73
CA VAL A 162 12.71 0.03 -4.63
C VAL A 162 14.02 0.73 -4.95
N HIS A 163 14.09 1.46 -6.06
CA HIS A 163 15.28 2.22 -6.46
C HIS A 163 15.73 3.23 -5.39
N ARG A 164 14.79 3.98 -4.80
CA ARG A 164 15.08 4.94 -3.72
C ARG A 164 15.63 4.26 -2.46
N SER A 165 15.11 3.07 -2.14
CA SER A 165 15.56 2.31 -0.97
C SER A 165 17.00 1.78 -1.11
N MET A 166 17.49 1.55 -2.34
CA MET A 166 18.81 0.95 -2.58
C MET A 166 19.95 1.77 -1.95
N GLY A 167 19.91 3.10 -2.04
CA GLY A 167 20.94 3.97 -1.46
C GLY A 167 20.98 3.90 0.06
N TYR A 168 19.80 3.86 0.70
CA TYR A 168 19.68 3.65 2.14
C TYR A 168 20.20 2.27 2.55
N ILE A 169 19.86 1.22 1.79
CA ILE A 169 20.33 -0.14 2.07
C ILE A 169 21.86 -0.21 1.94
N ALA A 170 22.42 0.27 0.84
CA ALA A 170 23.87 0.25 0.61
C ALA A 170 24.62 1.04 1.69
N GLY A 171 24.24 2.29 1.93
CA GLY A 171 24.97 3.17 2.84
C GLY A 171 24.73 2.85 4.31
N LYS A 172 23.48 2.60 4.72
CA LYS A 172 23.12 2.49 6.15
C LYS A 172 22.96 1.06 6.65
N LYS A 173 22.48 0.12 5.83
CA LYS A 173 22.28 -1.27 6.26
C LYS A 173 23.50 -2.13 5.99
N ILE A 174 24.08 -2.02 4.80
CA ILE A 174 25.31 -2.75 4.41
C ILE A 174 26.55 -2.01 4.92
N GLY A 175 26.52 -0.68 4.97
CA GLY A 175 27.68 0.12 5.37
C GLY A 175 28.74 0.19 4.28
N LEU A 176 28.33 0.26 3.02
CA LEU A 176 29.23 0.32 1.87
C LEU A 176 30.16 1.54 1.98
N GLU A 177 31.47 1.29 1.95
CA GLU A 177 32.49 2.34 2.10
C GLU A 177 32.52 3.30 0.90
N ASP A 178 33.00 4.52 1.15
CA ASP A 178 33.16 5.52 0.09
C ASP A 178 34.08 5.01 -1.04
N GLY A 179 33.69 5.27 -2.29
CA GLY A 179 34.38 4.78 -3.48
C GLY A 179 34.10 3.32 -3.87
N MET A 180 33.29 2.58 -3.10
CA MET A 180 32.86 1.22 -3.45
C MET A 180 31.54 1.22 -4.23
N SER A 181 31.30 0.17 -5.01
CA SER A 181 30.05 -0.04 -5.75
C SER A 181 29.36 -1.34 -5.35
N MET A 182 28.04 -1.37 -5.48
CA MET A 182 27.22 -2.57 -5.29
C MET A 182 26.48 -2.88 -6.60
N THR A 183 26.43 -4.15 -6.97
CA THR A 183 25.58 -4.65 -8.05
C THR A 183 24.41 -5.42 -7.44
N VAL A 184 23.20 -5.15 -7.91
CA VAL A 184 22.01 -5.90 -7.54
C VAL A 184 21.53 -6.62 -8.79
N GLU A 185 21.53 -7.95 -8.74
CA GLU A 185 20.89 -8.77 -9.76
C GLU A 185 19.43 -8.98 -9.35
N VAL A 186 18.52 -8.48 -10.18
CA VAL A 186 17.09 -8.75 -10.06
C VAL A 186 16.78 -9.89 -11.03
N THR A 187 16.43 -11.05 -10.49
CA THR A 187 16.13 -12.28 -11.25
C THR A 187 14.64 -12.56 -11.31
#